data_AF-A0A7X8XP06-F1
#
_entry.id   AF-A0A7X8XP06-F1
#
_cell.length_a   1.000
_cell.length_b   1.000
_cell.length_c   1.000
_cell.angle_alpha   90.00
_cell.angle_beta   90.00
_cell.angle_gamma   90.00
#
_symmetry.space_group_name_H-M   'P 1'
#
loop_
_entity.id
_entity.type
_entity.pdbx_description
1 polymer ?
#
loop_
_entity_poly.entity_id
_entity_poly.type
_entity_poly.pdbx_seq_one_letter_code
_entity_poly.pdbx_strand_id
1 'polypeptide(L)'
;MSDRDPYLVLRIPPTANSEQIKNAYRAMSKQYHPDLNQDIAVAAQEKMKQCTSAYRILSNKERRDDYDQQPHFKPRVPKGFSANIKTRAFLDKSAPDKSGFFEKLFGLFVKVDPKPTKDLEAARTHFTMGLTLTDREAFYSEAREEFQRALQANPDFFEAAFNYGLMSYKTGEFEEARVGFQKASRIRPQDRYSRLFLDLLRPEDIL
;
A
#
# COMPACT_ATOMS: atom_id res chain seq x y z
N MET A 1 14.90 13.57 -14.55
CA MET A 1 15.03 12.42 -13.63
C MET A 1 13.80 12.47 -12.73
N SER A 2 12.90 11.49 -12.77
CA SER A 2 11.86 11.45 -11.74
C SER A 2 12.57 11.07 -10.44
N ASP A 3 12.42 11.88 -9.40
CA ASP A 3 12.96 11.54 -8.09
C ASP A 3 12.38 10.18 -7.69
N ARG A 4 13.26 9.22 -7.41
CA ARG A 4 12.85 7.88 -6.96
C ARG A 4 12.07 8.03 -5.66
N ASP A 5 11.11 7.13 -5.46
CA ASP A 5 10.35 7.09 -4.22
C ASP A 5 11.31 6.97 -3.01
N PRO A 6 11.23 7.88 -2.02
CA PRO A 6 12.19 7.92 -0.92
C PRO A 6 12.07 6.72 0.02
N TYR A 7 10.88 6.10 0.12
CA TYR A 7 10.67 4.89 0.91
C TYR A 7 11.31 3.67 0.25
N LEU A 8 11.17 3.54 -1.07
CA LEU A 8 11.86 2.50 -1.84
C LEU A 8 13.37 2.67 -1.82
N VAL A 9 13.86 3.92 -1.93
CA VAL A 9 15.30 4.22 -1.83
C VAL A 9 15.86 3.79 -0.48
N LEU A 10 15.18 4.10 0.63
CA LEU A 10 15.62 3.71 1.96
C LEU A 10 15.17 2.31 2.39
N ARG A 11 14.47 1.56 1.53
CA ARG A 11 14.07 0.16 1.78
C ARG A 11 13.22 0.01 3.05
N ILE A 12 12.27 0.92 3.24
CA ILE A 12 11.39 0.98 4.42
C ILE A 12 9.94 1.26 3.99
N PRO A 13 8.94 0.82 4.78
CA PRO A 13 7.55 1.14 4.48
C PRO A 13 7.24 2.63 4.75
N PRO A 14 6.23 3.20 4.08
CA PRO A 14 5.67 4.51 4.43
C PRO A 14 5.16 4.67 5.85
N THR A 15 4.87 3.57 6.56
CA THR A 15 4.51 3.57 8.00
C THR A 15 5.73 3.62 8.93
N ALA A 16 6.96 3.65 8.39
CA ALA A 16 8.17 3.67 9.21
C ALA A 16 8.25 4.90 10.11
N ASN A 17 8.66 4.70 11.36
CA ASN A 17 8.87 5.79 12.31
C ASN A 17 10.23 6.49 12.07
N SER A 18 10.45 7.63 12.73
CA SER A 18 11.66 8.44 12.56
C SER A 18 12.96 7.70 12.91
N GLU A 19 12.91 6.76 13.85
CA GLU A 19 14.07 5.95 14.23
C GLU A 19 14.41 4.94 13.13
N GLN A 20 13.41 4.25 12.58
CA GLN A 20 13.56 3.34 11.46
C GLN A 20 14.12 4.07 10.22
N ILE A 21 13.61 5.27 9.91
CA ILE A 21 14.13 6.12 8.82
C ILE A 21 15.61 6.44 9.02
N LYS A 22 15.99 6.88 10.23
CA LYS A 22 17.38 7.21 10.56
C LYS A 22 18.31 5.99 10.48
N ASN A 23 17.85 4.85 10.98
CA ASN A 23 18.63 3.61 10.96
C ASN A 23 18.80 3.09 9.53
N ALA A 24 17.75 3.13 8.71
CA ALA A 24 17.80 2.77 7.31
C ALA A 24 18.79 3.64 6.53
N TYR A 25 18.74 4.96 6.72
CA TYR A 25 19.71 5.86 6.09
C TYR A 25 21.16 5.52 6.49
N ARG A 26 21.42 5.29 7.78
CA ARG A 26 22.76 4.89 8.27
C ARG A 26 23.24 3.59 7.64
N ALA A 27 22.37 2.59 7.56
CA ALA A 27 22.69 1.30 6.95
C ALA A 27 23.06 1.47 5.46
N MET A 28 22.24 2.23 4.71
CA MET A 28 22.48 2.51 3.30
C MET A 28 23.77 3.33 3.09
N SER A 29 24.02 4.35 3.91
CA SER A 29 25.26 5.13 3.83
C SER A 29 26.50 4.28 4.12
N LYS A 30 26.41 3.34 5.05
CA LYS A 30 27.51 2.38 5.29
C LYS A 30 27.68 1.45 4.09
N GLN A 31 26.59 0.94 3.52
CA GLN A 31 26.63 0.04 2.38
C GLN A 31 27.29 0.68 1.15
N TYR A 32 26.99 1.94 0.85
CA TYR A 32 27.49 2.65 -0.33
C TYR A 32 28.64 3.63 -0.01
N HIS A 33 29.36 3.43 1.09
CA HIS A 33 30.50 4.28 1.44
C HIS A 33 31.60 4.18 0.35
N PRO A 34 32.20 5.29 -0.11
CA PRO A 34 33.20 5.27 -1.19
C PRO A 34 34.37 4.33 -0.92
N ASP A 35 34.87 4.32 0.31
CA ASP A 35 36.02 3.49 0.70
C ASP A 35 35.76 1.99 0.56
N LEU A 36 34.50 1.56 0.70
CA LEU A 36 34.09 0.15 0.63
C LEU A 36 33.69 -0.28 -0.79
N ASN A 37 33.51 0.68 -1.70
CA ASN A 37 32.93 0.46 -3.03
C ASN A 37 33.76 1.14 -4.13
N GLN A 38 35.09 1.00 -4.05
CA GLN A 38 36.02 1.66 -4.96
C GLN A 38 35.89 1.15 -6.40
N ASP A 39 35.56 -0.13 -6.55
CA ASP A 39 35.33 -0.84 -7.82
C ASP A 39 34.04 -0.38 -8.52
N ILE A 40 33.03 0.04 -7.76
CA ILE A 40 31.74 0.54 -8.25
C ILE A 40 31.49 2.01 -7.88
N ALA A 41 32.56 2.81 -7.76
CA ALA A 41 32.52 4.15 -7.16
C ALA A 41 31.43 5.07 -7.75
N VAL A 42 31.22 5.04 -9.07
CA VAL A 42 30.19 5.84 -9.74
C VAL A 42 28.78 5.41 -9.30
N ALA A 43 28.51 4.10 -9.28
CA ALA A 43 27.22 3.56 -8.86
C ALA A 43 26.98 3.77 -7.36
N ALA A 44 28.00 3.59 -6.52
CA ALA A 44 27.93 3.84 -5.09
C ALA A 44 27.68 5.32 -4.77
N GLN A 45 28.36 6.24 -5.47
CA GLN A 45 28.12 7.68 -5.33
C GLN A 45 26.70 8.07 -5.72
N GLU A 46 26.18 7.50 -6.81
CA GLU A 46 24.80 7.76 -7.25
C GLU A 46 23.77 7.23 -6.24
N LYS A 47 23.98 6.01 -5.71
CA LYS A 47 23.14 5.46 -4.64
C LYS A 47 23.21 6.30 -3.37
N MET A 48 24.39 6.80 -2.99
CA MET A 48 24.55 7.70 -1.85
C MET A 48 23.76 9.00 -2.04
N LYS A 49 23.83 9.63 -3.23
CA LYS A 49 23.04 10.83 -3.56
C LYS A 49 21.54 10.57 -3.40
N GLN A 50 21.06 9.44 -3.88
CA GLN A 50 19.65 9.03 -3.73
C GLN A 50 19.28 8.88 -2.26
N CYS A 51 20.10 8.19 -1.46
CA CYS A 51 19.87 8.00 -0.04
C CYS A 51 19.82 9.33 0.73
N THR A 52 20.74 10.25 0.45
CA THR A 52 20.76 11.58 1.07
C THR A 52 19.53 12.40 0.66
N SER A 53 19.11 12.34 -0.60
CA SER A 53 17.89 13.03 -1.07
C SER A 53 16.64 12.48 -0.39
N ALA A 54 16.51 11.15 -0.32
CA ALA A 54 15.39 10.48 0.34
C ALA A 54 15.33 10.82 1.84
N TYR A 55 16.47 10.74 2.54
CA TYR A 55 16.54 11.10 3.96
C TYR A 55 16.17 12.56 4.21
N ARG A 56 16.59 13.49 3.33
CA ARG A 56 16.23 14.93 3.44
C ARG A 56 14.72 15.19 3.41
N ILE A 57 13.96 14.33 2.73
CA ILE A 57 12.50 14.35 2.71
C ILE A 57 11.96 13.69 3.98
N LEU A 58 12.33 12.42 4.20
CA LEU A 58 11.71 11.57 5.23
C LEU A 58 12.08 11.93 6.68
N SER A 59 13.27 12.52 6.90
CA SER A 59 13.72 12.89 8.25
C SER A 59 13.03 14.15 8.79
N ASN A 60 12.41 14.95 7.93
CA ASN A 60 11.71 16.17 8.31
C ASN A 60 10.20 15.92 8.21
N LYS A 61 9.49 16.15 9.33
CA LYS A 61 8.06 15.84 9.41
C LYS A 61 7.23 16.56 8.36
N GLU A 62 7.43 17.87 8.19
CA GLU A 62 6.68 18.69 7.23
C GLU A 62 6.91 18.23 5.78
N ARG A 63 8.17 18.00 5.38
CA ARG A 63 8.48 17.52 4.03
C ARG A 63 7.95 16.11 3.76
N ARG A 64 8.00 15.24 4.77
CA ARG A 64 7.40 13.90 4.68
C ARG A 64 5.89 14.00 4.52
N ASP A 65 5.23 14.82 5.34
CA ASP A 65 3.80 15.06 5.24
C ASP A 65 3.44 15.59 3.84
N ASP A 66 4.14 16.59 3.32
CA ASP A 66 3.94 17.11 1.96
C ASP A 66 4.08 16.03 0.89
N TYR A 67 5.08 15.15 1.03
CA TYR A 67 5.28 14.02 0.13
C TYR A 67 4.11 13.03 0.21
N ASP A 68 3.69 12.66 1.43
CA ASP A 68 2.64 11.66 1.68
C ASP A 68 1.23 12.15 1.34
N GLN A 69 1.02 13.48 1.29
CA GLN A 69 -0.26 14.09 0.94
C GLN A 69 -0.49 14.18 -0.58
N GLN A 70 0.48 13.79 -1.40
CA GLN A 70 0.33 13.84 -2.86
C GLN A 70 -0.88 13.02 -3.34
N PRO A 71 -1.60 13.47 -4.39
CA PRO A 71 -2.87 12.87 -4.80
C PRO A 71 -2.83 11.39 -5.19
N HIS A 72 -1.65 10.86 -5.54
CA HIS A 72 -1.50 9.45 -5.90
C HIS A 72 -1.47 8.53 -4.67
N PHE A 73 -1.11 9.04 -3.49
CA PHE A 73 -1.14 8.30 -2.23
C PHE A 73 -2.51 8.30 -1.53
N LYS A 74 -3.54 8.84 -2.18
CA LYS A 74 -4.91 8.88 -1.65
C LYS A 74 -5.73 7.68 -2.15
N PRO A 75 -6.54 7.05 -1.27
CA PRO A 75 -7.50 6.04 -1.69
C PRO A 75 -8.41 6.56 -2.82
N ARG A 76 -8.68 5.71 -3.79
CA ARG A 76 -9.62 5.96 -4.88
C ARG A 76 -11.02 5.55 -4.44
N VAL A 77 -11.99 6.37 -4.79
CA VAL A 77 -13.41 6.09 -4.59
C VAL A 77 -14.15 6.23 -5.91
N PRO A 78 -15.17 5.41 -6.20
CA PRO A 78 -15.96 5.57 -7.41
C PRO A 78 -16.65 6.94 -7.43
N LYS A 79 -16.84 7.53 -8.62
CA LYS A 79 -17.55 8.81 -8.74
C LYS A 79 -18.98 8.66 -8.20
N GLY A 80 -19.41 9.60 -7.36
CA GLY A 80 -20.74 9.56 -6.73
C GLY A 80 -20.89 8.49 -5.63
N PHE A 81 -19.79 7.87 -5.20
CA PHE A 81 -19.79 6.95 -4.08
C PHE A 81 -20.02 7.72 -2.77
N SER A 82 -21.15 7.43 -2.11
CA SER A 82 -21.41 7.81 -0.73
C SER A 82 -21.38 6.56 0.14
N ALA A 83 -20.52 6.55 1.15
CA ALA A 83 -20.50 5.51 2.17
C ALA A 83 -21.67 5.73 3.13
N ASN A 84 -22.90 5.38 2.72
CA ASN A 84 -24.03 5.27 3.64
C ASN A 84 -23.94 3.95 4.43
N ILE A 85 -22.90 3.79 5.24
CA ILE A 85 -22.82 2.71 6.21
C ILE A 85 -23.06 3.32 7.58
N LYS A 86 -23.95 2.71 8.38
CA LYS A 86 -24.09 2.97 9.81
C LYS A 86 -22.82 2.45 10.52
N THR A 87 -21.68 3.09 10.28
CA THR A 87 -20.32 2.68 10.66
C THR A 87 -20.06 2.69 12.16
N ARG A 88 -20.97 3.27 12.95
CA ARG A 88 -20.90 3.31 14.41
C ARG A 88 -20.98 1.92 15.07
N ALA A 89 -21.51 0.90 14.40
CA ALA A 89 -21.65 -0.45 14.96
C ALA A 89 -20.37 -1.31 14.86
N PHE A 90 -19.42 -0.96 13.97
CA PHE A 90 -18.22 -1.76 13.73
C PHE A 90 -16.98 -1.30 14.52
N LEU A 91 -16.94 -0.01 14.92
CA LEU A 91 -15.81 0.60 15.63
C LEU A 91 -15.92 0.57 17.17
N ASP A 92 -16.96 -0.06 17.71
CA ASP A 92 -17.07 -0.23 19.17
C ASP A 92 -16.12 -1.32 19.67
N LYS A 93 -15.00 -0.88 20.27
CA LYS A 93 -13.97 -1.72 20.88
C LYS A 93 -14.43 -2.41 22.19
N SER A 94 -15.69 -2.26 22.60
CA SER A 94 -16.28 -2.99 23.72
C SER A 94 -16.93 -4.34 23.33
N ALA A 95 -16.91 -4.69 22.04
CA ALA A 95 -17.43 -5.99 21.61
C ALA A 95 -16.52 -7.14 22.09
N PRO A 96 -17.10 -8.22 22.67
CA PRO A 96 -16.34 -9.35 23.20
C PRO A 96 -15.56 -10.04 22.08
N ASP A 97 -14.46 -10.68 22.47
CA ASP A 97 -13.50 -11.38 21.61
C ASP A 97 -14.17 -12.05 20.39
N LYS A 98 -13.90 -11.49 19.22
CA LYS A 98 -14.51 -11.90 17.94
C LYS A 98 -13.77 -13.06 17.29
N SER A 99 -12.77 -13.65 17.92
CA SER A 99 -12.10 -14.88 17.47
C SER A 99 -13.14 -15.96 17.07
N GLY A 100 -14.18 -16.17 17.88
CA GLY A 100 -15.19 -17.20 17.64
C GLY A 100 -16.30 -16.88 16.62
N PHE A 101 -16.57 -15.61 16.30
CA PHE A 101 -17.59 -15.25 15.29
C PHE A 101 -17.07 -15.53 13.88
N PHE A 102 -15.80 -15.22 13.64
CA PHE A 102 -15.14 -15.48 12.36
C PHE A 102 -14.89 -16.99 12.13
N GLU A 103 -14.55 -17.76 13.17
CA GLU A 103 -14.42 -19.23 13.08
C GLU A 103 -15.76 -19.92 12.76
N LYS A 104 -16.89 -19.43 13.29
CA LYS A 104 -18.21 -20.01 13.01
C LYS A 104 -18.75 -19.68 11.61
N LEU A 105 -18.34 -18.55 11.03
CA LEU A 105 -18.56 -18.25 9.61
C LEU A 105 -17.66 -19.08 8.69
N PHE A 106 -16.43 -19.42 9.12
CA PHE A 106 -15.49 -20.24 8.35
C PHE A 106 -15.74 -21.76 8.47
N GLY A 107 -16.29 -22.24 9.58
CA GLY A 107 -16.51 -23.66 9.88
C GLY A 107 -17.61 -24.35 9.08
N LEU A 108 -18.28 -23.66 8.14
CA LEU A 108 -19.36 -24.23 7.33
C LEU A 108 -19.06 -24.31 5.81
N PHE A 109 -17.83 -24.05 5.35
CA PHE A 109 -17.51 -24.15 3.91
C PHE A 109 -16.29 -25.03 3.62
N VAL A 110 -16.58 -26.32 3.46
CA VAL A 110 -15.78 -27.27 2.68
C VAL A 110 -16.00 -26.97 1.20
N LYS A 111 -14.91 -26.67 0.48
CA LYS A 111 -14.70 -26.73 -0.98
C LYS A 111 -15.95 -26.58 -1.88
N VAL A 112 -16.26 -25.35 -2.23
CA VAL A 112 -16.82 -25.00 -3.54
C VAL A 112 -16.09 -23.74 -3.96
N ASP A 113 -15.22 -23.81 -4.97
CA ASP A 113 -14.74 -22.59 -5.63
C ASP A 113 -15.95 -21.95 -6.28
N PRO A 114 -16.50 -20.84 -5.75
CA PRO A 114 -17.59 -20.18 -6.45
C PRO A 114 -16.98 -19.61 -7.73
N LYS A 115 -17.57 -19.96 -8.89
CA LYS A 115 -17.36 -19.17 -10.11
C LYS A 115 -17.51 -17.69 -9.73
N PRO A 116 -16.64 -16.77 -10.20
CA PRO A 116 -16.76 -15.36 -9.89
C PRO A 116 -18.10 -14.83 -10.44
N THR A 117 -19.14 -14.92 -9.64
CA THR A 117 -20.34 -14.11 -9.76
C THR A 117 -19.89 -12.71 -9.40
N LYS A 118 -20.10 -11.73 -10.29
CA LYS A 118 -19.86 -10.33 -9.98
C LYS A 118 -20.84 -9.89 -8.90
N ASP A 119 -20.56 -10.25 -7.65
CA ASP A 119 -21.34 -9.88 -6.49
C ASP A 119 -20.99 -8.44 -6.15
N LEU A 120 -21.72 -7.53 -6.79
CA LEU A 120 -21.49 -6.09 -6.67
C LEU A 120 -21.80 -5.59 -5.26
N GLU A 121 -22.67 -6.26 -4.52
CA GLU A 121 -23.06 -5.87 -3.17
C GLU A 121 -22.00 -6.30 -2.15
N ALA A 122 -21.57 -7.56 -2.19
CA ALA A 122 -20.48 -8.05 -1.35
C ALA A 122 -19.19 -7.25 -1.63
N ALA A 123 -18.88 -7.01 -2.91
CA ALA A 123 -17.72 -6.20 -3.29
C ALA A 123 -17.80 -4.77 -2.72
N ARG A 124 -18.98 -4.14 -2.78
CA ARG A 124 -19.19 -2.78 -2.24
C ARG A 124 -19.08 -2.75 -0.71
N THR A 125 -19.61 -3.75 -0.03
CA THR A 125 -19.56 -3.84 1.44
C THR A 125 -18.12 -3.90 1.93
N HIS A 126 -17.35 -4.88 1.43
CA HIS A 126 -15.94 -5.02 1.76
C HIS A 126 -15.13 -3.78 1.37
N PHE A 127 -15.36 -3.22 0.17
CA PHE A 127 -14.70 -2.00 -0.25
C PHE A 127 -14.96 -0.82 0.70
N THR A 128 -16.18 -0.67 1.18
CA THR A 128 -16.52 0.42 2.11
C THR A 128 -15.87 0.21 3.47
N MET A 129 -15.85 -1.02 3.97
CA MET A 129 -15.10 -1.36 5.20
C MET A 129 -13.61 -1.04 5.05
N GLY A 130 -13.00 -1.45 3.93
CA GLY A 130 -11.61 -1.12 3.60
C GLY A 130 -11.35 0.39 3.63
N LEU A 131 -12.21 1.19 3.00
CA LEU A 131 -12.10 2.65 3.05
C LEU A 131 -12.14 3.21 4.48
N THR A 132 -13.04 2.73 5.34
CA THR A 132 -13.10 3.21 6.73
C THR A 132 -11.84 2.88 7.53
N LEU A 133 -11.18 1.77 7.21
CA LEU A 133 -9.94 1.37 7.87
C LEU A 133 -8.74 2.21 7.39
N THR A 134 -8.82 2.85 6.23
CA THR A 134 -7.76 3.75 5.73
C THR A 134 -7.63 5.06 6.52
N ASP A 135 -8.52 5.35 7.47
CA ASP A 135 -8.44 6.57 8.29
C ASP A 135 -7.29 6.53 9.31
N ARG A 136 -6.79 5.34 9.67
CA ARG A 136 -5.70 5.19 10.64
C ARG A 136 -4.67 4.20 10.14
N GLU A 137 -3.40 4.58 10.21
CA GLU A 137 -2.27 3.75 9.75
C GLU A 137 -2.23 2.37 10.40
N ALA A 138 -2.65 2.26 11.66
CA ALA A 138 -2.71 1.01 12.40
C ALA A 138 -3.64 -0.04 11.78
N PHE A 139 -4.53 0.34 10.87
CA PHE A 139 -5.51 -0.55 10.24
C PHE A 139 -5.28 -0.74 8.73
N TYR A 140 -4.13 -0.31 8.19
CA TYR A 140 -3.85 -0.47 6.76
C TYR A 140 -3.77 -1.93 6.32
N SER A 141 -3.29 -2.82 7.19
CA SER A 141 -3.26 -4.27 6.91
C SER A 141 -4.68 -4.84 6.78
N GLU A 142 -5.58 -4.48 7.69
CA GLU A 142 -6.98 -4.89 7.64
C GLU A 142 -7.71 -4.24 6.46
N ALA A 143 -7.40 -2.98 6.12
CA ALA A 143 -7.93 -2.32 4.95
C ALA A 143 -7.55 -3.09 3.66
N ARG A 144 -6.29 -3.53 3.55
CA ARG A 144 -5.79 -4.36 2.44
C ARG A 144 -6.58 -5.66 2.32
N GLU A 145 -6.85 -6.36 3.43
CA GLU A 145 -7.66 -7.59 3.43
C GLU A 145 -9.09 -7.35 2.95
N GLU A 146 -9.72 -6.27 3.39
CA GLU A 146 -11.07 -5.90 2.93
C GLU A 146 -11.09 -5.57 1.43
N PHE A 147 -10.08 -4.86 0.90
CA PHE A 147 -9.98 -4.66 -0.55
C PHE A 147 -9.73 -5.97 -1.31
N GLN A 148 -8.99 -6.91 -0.74
CA GLN A 148 -8.82 -8.24 -1.32
C GLN A 148 -10.14 -9.02 -1.39
N ARG A 149 -10.96 -8.99 -0.33
CA ARG A 149 -12.31 -9.57 -0.32
C ARG A 149 -13.22 -8.91 -1.36
N ALA A 150 -13.14 -7.58 -1.48
CA ALA A 150 -13.88 -6.85 -2.51
C ALA A 150 -13.50 -7.32 -3.94
N LEU A 151 -12.22 -7.63 -4.16
CA LEU A 151 -11.71 -8.16 -5.43
C LEU A 151 -12.03 -9.63 -5.68
N GLN A 152 -12.24 -10.43 -4.62
CA GLN A 152 -12.75 -11.79 -4.75
C GLN A 152 -14.21 -11.78 -5.21
N ALA A 153 -15.03 -10.89 -4.65
CA ALA A 153 -16.44 -10.70 -5.02
C ALA A 153 -16.60 -10.03 -6.41
N ASN A 154 -15.74 -9.07 -6.75
CA ASN A 154 -15.71 -8.45 -8.08
C ASN A 154 -14.26 -8.26 -8.57
N PRO A 155 -13.74 -9.19 -9.38
CA PRO A 155 -12.38 -9.10 -9.92
C PRO A 155 -12.12 -7.87 -10.81
N ASP A 156 -13.15 -7.26 -11.38
CA ASP A 156 -13.04 -6.09 -12.27
C ASP A 156 -13.20 -4.76 -11.49
N PHE A 157 -13.18 -4.78 -10.16
CA PHE A 157 -13.37 -3.59 -9.34
C PHE A 157 -12.08 -2.75 -9.26
N PHE A 158 -11.96 -1.78 -10.17
CA PHE A 158 -10.79 -0.91 -10.28
C PHE A 158 -10.38 -0.26 -8.95
N GLU A 159 -11.32 0.39 -8.25
CA GLU A 159 -11.00 1.12 -7.02
C GLU A 159 -10.51 0.20 -5.90
N ALA A 160 -11.07 -1.02 -5.80
CA ALA A 160 -10.57 -2.02 -4.87
C ALA A 160 -9.16 -2.50 -5.27
N ALA A 161 -8.87 -2.70 -6.56
CA ALA A 161 -7.54 -3.10 -7.04
C ALA A 161 -6.50 -2.03 -6.75
N PHE A 162 -6.84 -0.76 -7.02
CA PHE A 162 -5.99 0.38 -6.73
C PHE A 162 -5.73 0.52 -5.23
N ASN A 163 -6.79 0.45 -4.42
CA ASN A 163 -6.65 0.64 -2.97
C ASN A 163 -5.97 -0.53 -2.28
N TYR A 164 -6.16 -1.77 -2.76
CA TYR A 164 -5.34 -2.91 -2.36
C TYR A 164 -3.86 -2.61 -2.61
N GLY A 165 -3.51 -2.19 -3.84
CA GLY A 165 -2.14 -1.83 -4.18
C GLY A 165 -1.57 -0.70 -3.32
N LEU A 166 -2.38 0.33 -3.06
CA LEU A 166 -2.00 1.46 -2.21
C LEU A 166 -1.77 1.06 -0.75
N MET A 167 -2.64 0.23 -0.17
CA MET A 167 -2.47 -0.22 1.22
C MET A 167 -1.24 -1.11 1.34
N SER A 168 -1.04 -2.07 0.42
CA SER A 168 0.19 -2.86 0.36
C SER A 168 1.45 -1.98 0.25
N TYR A 169 1.42 -0.92 -0.57
CA TYR A 169 2.54 0.01 -0.65
C TYR A 169 2.78 0.72 0.69
N LYS A 170 1.71 1.15 1.38
CA LYS A 170 1.81 1.85 2.68
C LYS A 170 2.37 0.95 3.78
N THR A 171 2.05 -0.35 3.76
CA THR A 171 2.52 -1.32 4.75
C THR A 171 3.86 -1.97 4.37
N GLY A 172 4.35 -1.77 3.14
CA GLY A 172 5.69 -2.17 2.68
C GLY A 172 5.74 -3.46 1.86
N GLU A 173 4.59 -4.09 1.63
CA GLU A 173 4.42 -5.25 0.76
C GLU A 173 4.44 -4.80 -0.70
N PHE A 174 5.62 -4.40 -1.18
CA PHE A 174 5.82 -3.75 -2.48
C PHE A 174 5.51 -4.67 -3.67
N GLU A 175 5.73 -5.98 -3.55
CA GLU A 175 5.34 -6.95 -4.59
C GLU A 175 3.82 -7.05 -4.71
N GLU A 176 3.12 -7.17 -3.58
CA GLU A 176 1.66 -7.16 -3.51
C GLU A 176 1.10 -5.83 -4.01
N ALA A 177 1.76 -4.71 -3.69
CA ALA A 177 1.41 -3.40 -4.19
C ALA A 177 1.45 -3.38 -5.72
N ARG A 178 2.55 -3.88 -6.31
CA ARG A 178 2.71 -4.02 -7.75
C ARG A 178 1.62 -4.89 -8.36
N VAL A 179 1.26 -6.03 -7.76
CA VAL A 179 0.14 -6.88 -8.22
C VAL A 179 -1.18 -6.10 -8.24
N GLY A 180 -1.48 -5.34 -7.18
CA GLY A 180 -2.66 -4.48 -7.11
C GLY A 180 -2.72 -3.46 -8.25
N PHE A 181 -1.62 -2.74 -8.48
CA PHE A 181 -1.54 -1.74 -9.55
C PHE A 181 -1.55 -2.35 -10.95
N GLN A 182 -0.95 -3.53 -11.15
CA GLN A 182 -1.06 -4.27 -12.41
C GLN A 182 -2.51 -4.65 -12.70
N LYS A 183 -3.24 -5.13 -11.69
CA LYS A 183 -4.67 -5.45 -11.82
C LYS A 183 -5.48 -4.20 -12.14
N ALA A 184 -5.26 -3.10 -11.42
CA ALA A 184 -5.90 -1.81 -11.70
C ALA A 184 -5.62 -1.31 -13.13
N SER A 185 -4.36 -1.43 -13.59
CA SER A 185 -3.95 -1.07 -14.95
C SER A 185 -4.60 -1.95 -16.02
N ARG A 186 -4.78 -3.26 -15.78
CA ARG A 186 -5.54 -4.13 -16.70
C ARG A 186 -7.00 -3.69 -16.87
N ILE A 187 -7.62 -3.21 -15.79
CA ILE A 187 -9.03 -2.76 -15.79
C ILE A 187 -9.17 -1.36 -16.42
N ARG A 188 -8.28 -0.42 -16.06
CA ARG A 188 -8.23 0.94 -16.63
C ARG A 188 -6.79 1.27 -17.09
N PRO A 189 -6.40 0.88 -18.31
CA PRO A 189 -5.01 1.06 -18.81
C PRO A 189 -4.55 2.51 -18.88
N GLN A 190 -5.50 3.42 -19.00
CA GLN A 190 -5.22 4.86 -19.11
C GLN A 190 -5.01 5.52 -17.75
N ASP A 191 -5.27 4.83 -16.63
CA ASP A 191 -5.08 5.41 -15.30
C ASP A 191 -3.61 5.80 -15.09
N ARG A 192 -3.39 7.10 -14.88
CA ARG A 192 -2.05 7.68 -14.73
C ARG A 192 -1.36 7.25 -13.43
N TYR A 193 -2.12 7.00 -12.37
CA TYR A 193 -1.58 6.66 -11.07
C TYR A 193 -1.24 5.17 -10.98
N SER A 194 -2.05 4.29 -11.57
CA SER A 194 -1.67 2.89 -11.73
C SER A 194 -0.34 2.76 -12.50
N ARG A 195 -0.17 3.52 -13.58
CA ARG A 195 1.11 3.57 -14.33
C ARG A 195 2.25 4.13 -13.50
N LEU A 196 2.04 5.26 -12.82
CA LEU A 196 3.03 5.87 -11.94
C LEU A 196 3.54 4.88 -10.88
N PHE A 197 2.65 4.17 -10.19
CA PHE A 197 3.07 3.20 -9.18
C PHE A 197 3.83 2.01 -9.78
N LEU A 198 3.49 1.57 -11.00
CA LEU A 198 4.24 0.50 -11.68
C LEU A 198 5.63 0.96 -12.12
N ASP A 199 5.79 2.24 -12.47
CA ASP A 199 7.09 2.84 -12.77
C ASP A 199 7.94 3.05 -11.51
N LEU A 200 7.31 3.29 -10.35
CA LEU A 200 7.99 3.33 -9.06
C LEU A 200 8.38 1.92 -8.57
N LEU A 201 7.46 0.97 -8.68
CA LEU A 201 7.58 -0.42 -8.21
C LEU A 201 8.09 -1.33 -9.33
N ARG A 202 9.28 -1.02 -9.85
CA ARG A 202 9.95 -1.91 -10.81
C ARG A 202 10.51 -3.13 -10.08
N PRO A 203 10.42 -4.35 -10.65
CA PRO A 203 10.87 -5.57 -9.98
C PRO A 203 12.32 -5.49 -9.48
N GLU A 204 13.21 -4.84 -10.23
CA GLU A 204 14.61 -4.64 -9.87
C GLU A 204 14.84 -3.67 -8.69
N ASP A 205 13.83 -2.89 -8.32
CA ASP A 205 13.87 -1.92 -7.23
C ASP A 205 13.11 -2.40 -5.97
N ILE A 206 12.33 -3.49 -6.07
CA ILE A 206 11.60 -4.09 -4.96
C ILE A 206 12.51 -5.08 -4.20
N LEU A 207 12.35 -5.16 -2.88
CA LEU A 207 13.12 -6.01 -1.97
C LEU A 207 12.72 -7.47 -2.02
#